data_AF-A0AAD4DY71-F1
#
_entry.id   AF-A0AAD4DY71-F1
#
_cell.length_a   1.000
_cell.length_b   1.000
_cell.length_c   1.000
_cell.angle_alpha   90.00
_cell.angle_beta   90.00
_cell.angle_gamma   90.00
#
_symmetry.space_group_name_H-M   'P 1'
#
loop_
_entity.id
_entity.type
_entity.pdbx_description
1 polymer ?
#
loop_
_entity_poly.entity_id
_entity_poly.type
_entity_poly.pdbx_seq_one_letter_code
_entity_poly.pdbx_strand_id
1 'polypeptide(L)'
;MGALKDIFWSLSKDRFCRFWSLSKDTIGRFWSLSKDTFGSLSAGSLPEDKFWPRSLSKDRCWDLLKNCSQLIVRIDGLLEAETALEKARDDADAARAQIAELIRSNQETQERAMAAQQAAEQAAVASQDQARREMEAMVQAAQAANDARLLAEAAAHTANEQAKQKAVEAEEERKRTAAVQEQAKRDVQATQEQAERLQEAADEERRRATVAQKAANVSKKVAEEQVKTANAAKEEAERKLKEGIRPVATPSPEEVSAAKRKVQYREDLFHFAVAGVAGAGKSSLINAFCGLRNKDLRSAATGVTETTLAMARIPHPDAEYPLVWYDIPGAGTLKISDWQYFNAQGLYVFDCIIILFDNRFTMTDIAILTNCRRFRIPTYIVRSKADQHISNIMDDMANDSDDDDGDESEDKKKKLYQAARQQFIQQTRKSVKDNLEDANIPDQKVYIVSNKTMIGVVKSKQAVKVIDEIELLNDLIQETQTRRARRDAEVDIIMNEKWWLMIEIFKSLYCFLRALTNADVDPFSP
;
A
#
# COMPACT_ATOMS: atom_id res chain seq x y z
N MET A 1 -34.42 -6.66 -112.05
CA MET A 1 -35.71 -6.33 -112.70
C MET A 1 -35.99 -4.86 -112.41
N GLY A 2 -36.28 -3.96 -113.36
CA GLY A 2 -36.32 -4.15 -114.82
C GLY A 2 -37.64 -3.72 -115.49
N ALA A 3 -38.21 -2.57 -115.11
CA ALA A 3 -39.43 -1.96 -115.66
C ALA A 3 -39.62 -0.55 -115.04
N LEU A 4 -40.35 0.43 -115.60
CA LEU A 4 -40.84 0.67 -116.97
C LEU A 4 -41.25 2.15 -117.14
N LYS A 5 -40.73 2.81 -118.19
CA LYS A 5 -41.28 3.87 -119.09
C LYS A 5 -42.21 5.01 -118.61
N ASP A 6 -42.00 6.13 -119.31
CA ASP A 6 -42.76 7.38 -119.42
C ASP A 6 -44.17 7.23 -120.04
N ILE A 7 -45.06 8.22 -119.79
CA ILE A 7 -46.33 8.60 -120.48
C ILE A 7 -46.88 9.84 -119.71
N PHE A 8 -47.42 10.94 -120.28
CA PHE A 8 -47.78 11.32 -121.66
C PHE A 8 -47.86 12.87 -121.86
N TRP A 9 -47.58 13.32 -123.10
CA TRP A 9 -48.23 14.37 -123.95
C TRP A 9 -48.77 15.74 -123.43
N SER A 10 -49.11 16.74 -124.29
CA SER A 10 -48.53 17.36 -125.53
C SER A 10 -49.55 18.34 -126.19
N LEU A 11 -49.08 19.25 -127.07
CA LEU A 11 -49.84 20.02 -128.10
C LEU A 11 -50.88 21.07 -127.60
N SER A 12 -51.26 22.14 -128.31
CA SER A 12 -50.94 22.73 -129.65
C SER A 12 -51.03 24.28 -129.54
N LYS A 13 -50.26 25.18 -130.18
CA LYS A 13 -50.04 25.46 -131.64
C LYS A 13 -51.33 25.82 -132.41
N ASP A 14 -51.40 26.76 -133.36
CA ASP A 14 -50.42 27.69 -134.02
C ASP A 14 -51.21 28.78 -134.82
N ARG A 15 -50.55 29.68 -135.62
CA ARG A 15 -51.08 30.60 -136.70
C ARG A 15 -51.17 32.13 -136.43
N PHE A 16 -50.97 33.06 -137.39
CA PHE A 16 -50.21 33.10 -138.68
C PHE A 16 -50.20 34.53 -139.33
N CYS A 17 -49.05 35.03 -139.84
CA CYS A 17 -48.87 35.94 -141.03
C CYS A 17 -49.62 37.32 -141.12
N ARG A 18 -49.29 38.37 -141.93
CA ARG A 18 -48.29 38.75 -143.01
C ARG A 18 -48.46 40.29 -143.31
N PHE A 19 -47.71 41.09 -144.11
CA PHE A 19 -46.38 41.09 -144.81
C PHE A 19 -46.06 42.50 -145.41
N TRP A 20 -44.77 42.83 -145.68
CA TRP A 20 -44.25 43.61 -146.86
C TRP A 20 -44.62 45.12 -147.12
N SER A 21 -43.89 45.92 -147.95
CA SER A 21 -42.47 45.93 -148.45
C SER A 21 -42.06 47.26 -149.15
N LEU A 22 -40.81 47.31 -149.64
CA LEU A 22 -40.10 48.33 -150.46
C LEU A 22 -40.84 48.84 -151.73
N SER A 23 -40.58 50.10 -152.15
CA SER A 23 -39.59 50.42 -153.23
C SER A 23 -39.43 51.93 -153.50
N LYS A 24 -38.32 52.31 -154.16
CA LYS A 24 -38.13 53.60 -154.86
C LYS A 24 -38.60 53.54 -156.33
N ASP A 25 -38.56 54.69 -156.99
CA ASP A 25 -38.26 54.92 -158.41
C ASP A 25 -39.12 54.18 -159.47
N THR A 26 -40.30 54.74 -159.82
CA THR A 26 -40.75 55.02 -161.22
C THR A 26 -42.13 55.73 -161.25
N ILE A 27 -42.17 57.00 -160.82
CA ILE A 27 -42.83 58.10 -161.54
C ILE A 27 -41.94 59.32 -161.26
N GLY A 28 -41.21 59.92 -162.20
CA GLY A 28 -41.17 59.72 -163.65
C GLY A 28 -41.26 61.10 -164.31
N ARG A 29 -40.21 61.55 -165.02
CA ARG A 29 -40.09 62.93 -165.53
C ARG A 29 -41.09 63.24 -166.66
N PHE A 30 -42.32 63.58 -166.29
CA PHE A 30 -43.34 64.26 -167.10
C PHE A 30 -44.24 65.00 -166.08
N TRP A 31 -44.24 66.33 -165.96
CA TRP A 31 -44.14 67.31 -167.04
C TRP A 31 -42.90 68.22 -166.98
N SER A 32 -42.49 68.73 -168.15
CA SER A 32 -41.39 69.68 -168.32
C SER A 32 -41.78 70.70 -169.40
N LEU A 33 -41.43 71.97 -169.20
CA LEU A 33 -41.62 73.14 -170.10
C LEU A 33 -43.07 73.50 -170.51
N SER A 34 -43.62 74.47 -169.78
CA SER A 34 -44.14 75.74 -170.33
C SER A 34 -44.39 76.66 -169.12
N LYS A 35 -43.95 77.93 -169.04
CA LYS A 35 -43.44 78.92 -170.01
C LYS A 35 -42.04 79.39 -169.55
N ASP A 36 -41.23 80.17 -170.28
CA ASP A 36 -41.40 80.84 -171.56
C ASP A 36 -41.49 79.89 -172.78
N THR A 37 -41.97 80.34 -173.95
CA THR A 37 -42.52 81.67 -174.24
C THR A 37 -43.95 81.81 -173.73
N PHE A 38 -44.31 83.04 -173.36
CA PHE A 38 -45.66 83.60 -173.52
C PHE A 38 -46.75 83.15 -172.50
N GLY A 39 -47.51 84.05 -171.86
CA GLY A 39 -47.48 85.52 -171.93
C GLY A 39 -48.04 86.12 -173.22
N SER A 40 -48.39 85.25 -174.17
CA SER A 40 -48.85 85.58 -175.53
C SER A 40 -49.60 84.36 -176.10
N LEU A 41 -50.76 84.59 -176.70
CA LEU A 41 -51.19 83.95 -177.95
C LEU A 41 -50.76 82.47 -178.14
N SER A 42 -51.58 81.47 -177.79
CA SER A 42 -52.55 80.94 -178.76
C SER A 42 -53.74 80.15 -178.17
N ALA A 43 -54.85 80.18 -178.91
CA ALA A 43 -55.98 79.27 -178.87
C ALA A 43 -56.77 79.44 -180.18
N GLY A 44 -57.79 78.61 -180.45
CA GLY A 44 -58.66 78.72 -181.64
C GLY A 44 -57.94 78.92 -182.97
N SER A 45 -56.88 78.14 -183.19
CA SER A 45 -56.20 77.96 -184.47
C SER A 45 -56.88 76.87 -185.32
N LEU A 46 -58.21 76.97 -185.42
CA LEU A 46 -58.99 76.43 -186.54
C LEU A 46 -59.06 77.57 -187.59
N PRO A 47 -59.02 77.34 -188.92
CA PRO A 47 -59.36 76.08 -189.60
C PRO A 47 -58.53 75.70 -190.86
N GLU A 48 -58.58 74.41 -191.21
CA GLU A 48 -58.55 73.85 -192.58
C GLU A 48 -57.40 74.27 -193.53
N ASP A 49 -57.62 74.31 -194.85
CA ASP A 49 -56.59 74.01 -195.85
C ASP A 49 -55.37 74.97 -195.85
N LYS A 50 -54.11 74.47 -195.84
CA LYS A 50 -53.71 73.05 -195.77
C LYS A 50 -52.29 72.81 -195.27
N PHE A 51 -52.14 71.80 -194.41
CA PHE A 51 -50.95 70.93 -194.39
C PHE A 51 -51.33 69.54 -193.84
N TRP A 52 -50.83 68.44 -194.40
CA TRP A 52 -51.12 68.10 -195.81
C TRP A 52 -52.40 67.25 -195.90
N PRO A 53 -52.61 66.26 -195.02
CA PRO A 53 -53.93 65.87 -194.53
C PRO A 53 -54.15 66.51 -193.13
N ARG A 54 -54.78 67.67 -192.98
CA ARG A 54 -55.43 68.56 -193.98
C ARG A 54 -55.49 70.04 -193.52
N SER A 55 -54.92 70.43 -192.37
CA SER A 55 -55.49 71.56 -191.60
C SER A 55 -54.50 72.52 -190.92
N LEU A 56 -54.94 73.78 -190.79
CA LEU A 56 -54.41 74.92 -190.05
C LEU A 56 -55.56 75.44 -189.11
N SER A 57 -55.68 76.68 -188.60
CA SER A 57 -55.00 77.97 -188.85
C SER A 57 -55.27 79.05 -187.77
N LYS A 58 -54.26 79.84 -187.40
CA LYS A 58 -54.30 81.10 -186.63
C LYS A 58 -54.99 81.18 -185.22
N ASP A 59 -56.26 81.65 -185.13
CA ASP A 59 -56.51 83.06 -184.71
C ASP A 59 -56.93 83.39 -183.24
N ARG A 60 -57.64 82.54 -182.48
CA ARG A 60 -58.27 82.95 -181.18
C ARG A 60 -57.34 82.99 -179.96
N CYS A 61 -56.22 83.65 -180.12
CA CYS A 61 -55.09 83.73 -179.22
C CYS A 61 -55.28 84.40 -177.82
N TRP A 62 -56.50 84.72 -177.37
CA TRP A 62 -56.70 85.75 -176.33
C TRP A 62 -57.02 85.29 -174.89
N ASP A 63 -57.49 84.07 -174.66
CA ASP A 63 -58.00 83.66 -173.33
C ASP A 63 -56.91 83.29 -172.29
N LEU A 64 -55.64 83.51 -172.60
CA LEU A 64 -54.46 83.04 -171.86
C LEU A 64 -54.21 83.77 -170.51
N LEU A 65 -54.94 84.85 -170.20
CA LEU A 65 -54.49 85.85 -169.20
C LEU A 65 -55.35 85.99 -167.92
N LYS A 66 -56.67 85.80 -167.94
CA LYS A 66 -57.50 86.06 -166.74
C LYS A 66 -57.34 84.98 -165.64
N ASN A 67 -57.35 83.70 -166.02
CA ASN A 67 -57.39 82.62 -165.03
C ASN A 67 -56.06 82.42 -164.28
N CYS A 68 -54.95 82.94 -164.79
CA CYS A 68 -53.68 82.97 -164.07
C CYS A 68 -53.71 83.87 -162.82
N SER A 69 -54.61 84.84 -162.73
CA SER A 69 -54.73 85.71 -161.55
C SER A 69 -55.44 85.04 -160.37
N GLN A 70 -56.47 84.22 -160.60
CA GLN A 70 -57.27 83.64 -159.51
C GLN A 70 -56.66 82.41 -158.84
N LEU A 71 -55.73 81.71 -159.51
CA LEU A 71 -55.15 80.48 -158.95
C LEU A 71 -53.98 80.73 -157.99
N ILE A 72 -53.28 81.87 -158.09
CA ILE A 72 -52.14 82.21 -157.21
C ILE A 72 -52.59 82.29 -155.74
N VAL A 73 -53.73 82.94 -155.49
CA VAL A 73 -54.36 83.03 -154.15
C VAL A 73 -54.71 81.65 -153.55
N ARG A 74 -54.84 80.60 -154.38
CA ARG A 74 -55.05 79.22 -153.91
C ARG A 74 -53.75 78.46 -153.61
N ILE A 75 -52.60 78.97 -154.04
CA ILE A 75 -51.30 78.35 -153.78
C ILE A 75 -50.77 78.81 -152.41
N ASP A 76 -50.85 80.11 -152.11
CA ASP A 76 -50.42 80.67 -150.83
C ASP A 76 -51.16 80.02 -149.64
N GLY A 77 -52.50 79.90 -149.75
CA GLY A 77 -53.34 79.26 -148.73
C GLY A 77 -53.17 77.74 -148.57
N LEU A 78 -52.40 77.08 -149.45
CA LEU A 78 -51.97 75.68 -149.24
C LEU A 78 -50.62 75.61 -148.53
N LEU A 79 -49.73 76.57 -148.76
CA LEU A 79 -48.40 76.63 -148.13
C LEU A 79 -48.48 76.92 -146.62
N GLU A 80 -49.43 77.76 -146.20
CA GLU A 80 -49.74 78.00 -144.79
C GLU A 80 -50.33 76.75 -144.10
N ALA A 81 -51.08 75.92 -144.83
CA ALA A 81 -51.63 74.67 -144.30
C ALA A 81 -50.57 73.59 -144.14
N GLU A 82 -49.63 73.49 -145.08
CA GLU A 82 -48.55 72.49 -145.07
C GLU A 82 -47.53 72.75 -143.94
N THR A 83 -47.13 74.02 -143.75
CA THR A 83 -46.22 74.43 -142.65
C THR A 83 -46.85 74.28 -141.25
N ALA A 84 -48.17 74.45 -141.11
CA ALA A 84 -48.88 74.14 -139.87
C ALA A 84 -48.90 72.64 -139.55
N LEU A 85 -48.96 71.80 -140.60
CA LEU A 85 -48.99 70.33 -140.49
C LEU A 85 -47.61 69.76 -140.11
N GLU A 86 -46.53 70.33 -140.64
CA GLU A 86 -45.16 69.94 -140.31
C GLU A 86 -44.83 70.26 -138.84
N LYS A 87 -45.18 71.46 -138.36
CA LYS A 87 -45.00 71.83 -136.95
C LYS A 87 -45.77 70.92 -135.98
N ALA A 88 -47.01 70.56 -136.31
CA ALA A 88 -47.82 69.64 -135.51
C ALA A 88 -47.24 68.21 -135.45
N ARG A 89 -46.36 67.84 -136.39
CA ARG A 89 -45.64 66.57 -136.40
C ARG A 89 -44.42 66.61 -135.47
N ASP A 90 -43.64 67.68 -135.51
CA ASP A 90 -42.49 67.85 -134.60
C ASP A 90 -42.93 67.87 -133.12
N ASP A 91 -44.03 68.58 -132.80
CA ASP A 91 -44.63 68.57 -131.47
C ASP A 91 -45.06 67.14 -131.03
N ALA A 92 -45.57 66.32 -131.97
CA ALA A 92 -45.99 64.95 -131.71
C ALA A 92 -44.81 63.97 -131.52
N ASP A 93 -43.73 64.12 -132.29
CA ASP A 93 -42.52 63.30 -132.14
C ASP A 93 -41.71 63.71 -130.89
N ALA A 94 -41.72 64.99 -130.49
CA ALA A 94 -41.21 65.44 -129.19
C ALA A 94 -41.99 64.81 -128.01
N ALA A 95 -43.32 64.75 -128.10
CA ALA A 95 -44.14 64.08 -127.07
C ALA A 95 -43.86 62.57 -126.99
N ARG A 96 -43.64 61.89 -128.13
CA ARG A 96 -43.25 60.46 -128.18
C ARG A 96 -41.90 60.22 -127.50
N ALA A 97 -40.93 61.11 -127.70
CA ALA A 97 -39.62 61.01 -127.04
C ALA A 97 -39.72 61.09 -125.51
N GLN A 98 -40.51 62.03 -124.98
CA GLN A 98 -40.74 62.14 -123.53
C GLN A 98 -41.40 60.89 -122.93
N ILE A 99 -42.37 60.30 -123.63
CA ILE A 99 -43.03 59.06 -123.19
C ILE A 99 -42.03 57.89 -123.17
N ALA A 100 -41.13 57.79 -124.16
CA ALA A 100 -40.10 56.75 -124.21
C ALA A 100 -39.07 56.86 -123.07
N GLU A 101 -38.65 58.09 -122.73
CA GLU A 101 -37.79 58.38 -121.57
C GLU A 101 -38.44 57.90 -120.26
N LEU A 102 -39.73 58.19 -120.09
CA LEU A 102 -40.51 57.89 -118.89
C LEU A 102 -40.81 56.39 -118.74
N ILE A 103 -41.01 55.66 -119.85
CA ILE A 103 -41.12 54.20 -119.86
C ILE A 103 -39.80 53.56 -119.39
N ARG A 104 -38.65 53.98 -119.94
CA ARG A 104 -37.33 53.47 -119.54
C ARG A 104 -37.04 53.71 -118.06
N SER A 105 -37.34 54.90 -117.54
CA SER A 105 -37.21 55.23 -116.11
C SER A 105 -38.09 54.36 -115.21
N ASN A 106 -39.35 54.10 -115.61
CA ASN A 106 -40.24 53.19 -114.90
C ASN A 106 -39.78 51.72 -114.95
N GLN A 107 -39.17 51.28 -116.05
CA GLN A 107 -38.61 49.93 -116.16
C GLN A 107 -37.39 49.76 -115.24
N GLU A 108 -36.42 50.68 -115.28
CA GLU A 108 -35.26 50.63 -114.39
C GLU A 108 -35.64 50.67 -112.89
N THR A 109 -36.68 51.42 -112.53
CA THR A 109 -37.16 51.48 -111.13
C THR A 109 -37.93 50.21 -110.73
N GLN A 110 -38.69 49.58 -111.63
CA GLN A 110 -39.31 48.28 -111.38
C GLN A 110 -38.28 47.16 -111.22
N GLU A 111 -37.25 47.11 -112.08
CA GLU A 111 -36.17 46.11 -111.98
C GLU A 111 -35.39 46.24 -110.67
N ARG A 112 -35.03 47.47 -110.28
CA ARG A 112 -34.37 47.74 -108.98
C ARG A 112 -35.25 47.37 -107.78
N ALA A 113 -36.55 47.62 -107.84
CA ALA A 113 -37.49 47.23 -106.79
C ALA A 113 -37.60 45.70 -106.66
N MET A 114 -37.71 44.98 -107.78
CA MET A 114 -37.78 43.51 -107.79
C MET A 114 -36.49 42.86 -107.27
N ALA A 115 -35.32 43.38 -107.69
CA ALA A 115 -34.02 42.91 -107.19
C ALA A 115 -33.85 43.16 -105.68
N ALA A 116 -34.28 44.32 -105.18
CA ALA A 116 -34.25 44.63 -103.74
C ALA A 116 -35.18 43.71 -102.93
N GLN A 117 -36.37 43.39 -103.47
CA GLN A 117 -37.32 42.48 -102.82
C GLN A 117 -36.78 41.04 -102.75
N GLN A 118 -36.18 40.53 -103.83
CA GLN A 118 -35.54 39.21 -103.86
C GLN A 118 -34.34 39.13 -102.89
N ALA A 119 -33.52 40.19 -102.80
CA ALA A 119 -32.40 40.25 -101.86
C ALA A 119 -32.88 40.24 -100.39
N ALA A 120 -33.97 40.95 -100.08
CA ALA A 120 -34.57 40.96 -98.75
C ALA A 120 -35.16 39.58 -98.37
N GLU A 121 -35.81 38.89 -99.31
CA GLU A 121 -36.36 37.55 -99.11
C GLU A 121 -35.25 36.52 -98.88
N GLN A 122 -34.16 36.55 -99.67
CA GLN A 122 -32.99 35.69 -99.47
C GLN A 122 -32.31 35.94 -98.12
N ALA A 123 -32.18 37.20 -97.68
CA ALA A 123 -31.64 37.54 -96.37
C ALA A 123 -32.53 37.03 -95.22
N ALA A 124 -33.85 37.14 -95.36
CA ALA A 124 -34.82 36.62 -94.39
C ALA A 124 -34.70 35.09 -94.24
N VAL A 125 -34.68 34.35 -95.36
CA VAL A 125 -34.51 32.88 -95.37
C VAL A 125 -33.17 32.49 -94.73
N ALA A 126 -32.07 33.15 -95.11
CA ALA A 126 -30.75 32.89 -94.51
C ALA A 126 -30.74 33.11 -92.99
N SER A 127 -31.43 34.14 -92.48
CA SER A 127 -31.54 34.39 -91.04
C SER A 127 -32.36 33.33 -90.31
N GLN A 128 -33.44 32.81 -90.92
CA GLN A 128 -34.22 31.71 -90.35
C GLN A 128 -33.43 30.40 -90.31
N ASP A 129 -32.69 30.09 -91.38
CA ASP A 129 -31.86 28.90 -91.48
C ASP A 129 -30.71 28.93 -90.45
N GLN A 130 -30.11 30.11 -90.20
CA GLN A 130 -29.12 30.28 -89.14
C GLN A 130 -29.74 30.07 -87.74
N ALA A 131 -30.82 30.79 -87.42
CA ALA A 131 -31.48 30.67 -86.11
C ALA A 131 -31.98 29.24 -85.83
N ARG A 132 -32.41 28.52 -86.89
CA ARG A 132 -32.79 27.12 -86.82
C ARG A 132 -31.61 26.22 -86.48
N ARG A 133 -30.45 26.39 -87.14
CA ARG A 133 -29.24 25.59 -86.86
C ARG A 133 -28.71 25.84 -85.45
N GLU A 134 -28.79 27.08 -84.97
CA GLU A 134 -28.41 27.45 -83.59
C GLU A 134 -29.33 26.76 -82.56
N MET A 135 -30.65 26.73 -82.80
CA MET A 135 -31.61 25.99 -81.96
C MET A 135 -31.36 24.47 -82.01
N GLU A 136 -31.17 23.88 -83.20
CA GLU A 136 -30.91 22.43 -83.34
C GLU A 136 -29.59 22.03 -82.64
N ALA A 137 -28.54 22.86 -82.71
CA ALA A 137 -27.30 22.65 -81.97
C ALA A 137 -27.48 22.77 -80.45
N MET A 138 -28.27 23.74 -79.97
CA MET A 138 -28.57 23.89 -78.54
C MET A 138 -29.33 22.67 -77.98
N VAL A 139 -30.28 22.12 -78.73
CA VAL A 139 -31.02 20.90 -78.35
C VAL A 139 -30.08 19.69 -78.26
N GLN A 140 -29.19 19.50 -79.24
CA GLN A 140 -28.21 18.40 -79.20
C GLN A 140 -27.24 18.54 -78.01
N ALA A 141 -26.76 19.75 -77.73
CA ALA A 141 -25.91 20.02 -76.56
C ALA A 141 -26.63 19.73 -75.23
N ALA A 142 -27.92 20.11 -75.11
CA ALA A 142 -28.73 19.84 -73.93
C ALA A 142 -29.01 18.33 -73.72
N GLN A 143 -29.22 17.58 -74.81
CA GLN A 143 -29.37 16.12 -74.77
C GLN A 143 -28.07 15.45 -74.30
N ALA A 144 -26.93 15.77 -74.93
CA ALA A 144 -25.63 15.23 -74.55
C ALA A 144 -25.25 15.53 -73.09
N ALA A 145 -25.58 16.72 -72.58
CA ALA A 145 -25.36 17.08 -71.18
C ALA A 145 -26.25 16.27 -70.21
N ASN A 146 -27.49 15.96 -70.59
CA ASN A 146 -28.39 15.16 -69.77
C ASN A 146 -28.00 13.67 -69.76
N ASP A 147 -27.56 13.13 -70.89
CA ASP A 147 -27.06 11.75 -70.98
C ASP A 147 -25.76 11.56 -70.19
N ALA A 148 -24.84 12.53 -70.27
CA ALA A 148 -23.62 12.55 -69.46
C ALA A 148 -23.93 12.58 -67.95
N ARG A 149 -24.97 13.33 -67.54
CA ARG A 149 -25.45 13.36 -66.15
C ARG A 149 -26.03 12.01 -65.71
N LEU A 150 -26.86 11.38 -66.54
CA LEU A 150 -27.43 10.06 -66.26
C LEU A 150 -26.35 8.98 -66.07
N LEU A 151 -25.31 9.00 -66.91
CA LEU A 151 -24.15 8.11 -66.76
C LEU A 151 -23.35 8.40 -65.48
N ALA A 152 -23.18 9.66 -65.11
CA ALA A 152 -22.50 10.05 -63.87
C ALA A 152 -23.31 9.66 -62.61
N GLU A 153 -24.64 9.84 -62.62
CA GLU A 153 -25.54 9.43 -61.53
C GLU A 153 -25.52 7.89 -61.35
N ALA A 154 -25.51 7.11 -62.44
CA ALA A 154 -25.37 5.65 -62.39
C ALA A 154 -23.99 5.18 -61.87
N ALA A 155 -22.91 5.85 -62.28
CA ALA A 155 -21.56 5.59 -61.77
C ALA A 155 -21.44 5.91 -60.27
N ALA A 156 -22.03 7.03 -59.82
CA ALA A 156 -22.07 7.40 -58.41
C ALA A 156 -22.88 6.41 -57.57
N HIS A 157 -24.03 5.93 -58.07
CA HIS A 157 -24.84 4.93 -57.36
C HIS A 157 -24.11 3.59 -57.20
N THR A 158 -23.46 3.10 -58.26
CA THR A 158 -22.71 1.83 -58.21
C THR A 158 -21.48 1.92 -57.30
N ALA A 159 -20.76 3.04 -57.31
CA ALA A 159 -19.66 3.30 -56.38
C ALA A 159 -20.13 3.37 -54.92
N ASN A 160 -21.29 3.98 -54.65
CA ASN A 160 -21.87 4.09 -53.31
C ASN A 160 -22.28 2.71 -52.75
N GLU A 161 -22.94 1.85 -53.54
CA GLU A 161 -23.26 0.48 -53.10
C GLU A 161 -22.01 -0.36 -52.82
N GLN A 162 -20.96 -0.27 -53.66
CA GLN A 162 -19.68 -0.94 -53.38
C GLN A 162 -18.99 -0.41 -52.12
N ALA A 163 -19.14 0.88 -51.80
CA ALA A 163 -18.63 1.46 -50.57
C ALA A 163 -19.39 0.96 -49.33
N LYS A 164 -20.73 0.86 -49.40
CA LYS A 164 -21.57 0.30 -48.33
C LYS A 164 -21.23 -1.17 -48.04
N GLN A 165 -21.10 -2.00 -49.08
CA GLN A 165 -20.76 -3.42 -48.93
C GLN A 165 -19.43 -3.61 -48.19
N LYS A 166 -18.37 -2.91 -48.64
CA LYS A 166 -17.05 -2.93 -47.99
C LYS A 166 -17.05 -2.37 -46.57
N ALA A 167 -17.93 -1.42 -46.26
CA ALA A 167 -18.09 -0.90 -44.90
C ALA A 167 -18.71 -1.94 -43.96
N VAL A 168 -19.72 -2.70 -44.41
CA VAL A 168 -20.32 -3.79 -43.63
C VAL A 168 -19.32 -4.94 -43.41
N GLU A 169 -18.60 -5.36 -44.45
CA GLU A 169 -17.55 -6.38 -44.35
C GLU A 169 -16.46 -5.99 -43.34
N ALA A 170 -15.99 -4.73 -43.40
CA ALA A 170 -15.00 -4.21 -42.46
C ALA A 170 -15.54 -4.05 -41.02
N GLU A 171 -16.85 -3.80 -40.85
CA GLU A 171 -17.48 -3.77 -39.52
C GLU A 171 -17.62 -5.18 -38.92
N GLU A 172 -17.95 -6.19 -39.72
CA GLU A 172 -17.95 -7.59 -39.29
C GLU A 172 -16.55 -8.08 -38.94
N GLU A 173 -15.53 -7.77 -39.73
CA GLU A 173 -14.14 -8.13 -39.43
C GLU A 173 -13.67 -7.46 -38.12
N ARG A 174 -14.04 -6.19 -37.89
CA ARG A 174 -13.80 -5.50 -36.61
C ARG A 174 -14.52 -6.15 -35.43
N LYS A 175 -15.76 -6.61 -35.60
CA LYS A 175 -16.50 -7.34 -34.54
C LYS A 175 -15.85 -8.70 -34.24
N ARG A 176 -15.44 -9.45 -35.27
CA ARG A 176 -14.75 -10.74 -35.11
C ARG A 176 -13.40 -10.58 -34.42
N THR A 177 -12.59 -9.61 -34.86
CA THR A 177 -11.29 -9.32 -34.22
C THR A 177 -11.42 -8.75 -32.80
N ALA A 178 -12.42 -7.90 -32.53
CA ALA A 178 -12.72 -7.44 -31.18
C ALA A 178 -13.13 -8.58 -30.25
N ALA A 179 -13.99 -9.51 -30.70
CA ALA A 179 -14.39 -10.68 -29.90
C ALA A 179 -13.21 -11.61 -29.60
N VAL A 180 -12.31 -11.84 -30.57
CA VAL A 180 -11.07 -12.61 -30.35
C VAL A 180 -10.14 -11.89 -29.36
N GLN A 181 -10.00 -10.57 -29.44
CA GLN A 181 -9.22 -9.79 -28.46
C GLN A 181 -9.85 -9.77 -27.06
N GLU A 182 -11.19 -9.75 -26.96
CA GLU A 182 -11.91 -9.82 -25.68
C GLU A 182 -11.75 -11.20 -25.03
N GLN A 183 -11.84 -12.28 -25.81
CA GLN A 183 -11.58 -13.63 -25.32
C GLN A 183 -10.11 -13.80 -24.90
N ALA A 184 -9.16 -13.36 -25.72
CA ALA A 184 -7.74 -13.40 -25.36
C ALA A 184 -7.43 -12.59 -24.08
N LYS A 185 -8.12 -11.46 -23.85
CA LYS A 185 -8.03 -10.72 -22.58
C LYS A 185 -8.60 -11.50 -21.40
N ARG A 186 -9.73 -12.19 -21.56
CA ARG A 186 -10.30 -13.07 -20.52
C ARG A 186 -9.36 -14.25 -20.21
N ASP A 187 -8.76 -14.86 -21.22
CA ASP A 187 -7.86 -16.00 -21.05
C ASP A 187 -6.54 -15.57 -20.39
N VAL A 188 -6.01 -14.41 -20.75
CA VAL A 188 -4.85 -13.78 -20.07
C VAL A 188 -5.19 -13.42 -18.63
N GLN A 189 -6.34 -12.79 -18.36
CA GLN A 189 -6.76 -12.46 -17.00
C GLN A 189 -6.97 -13.70 -16.14
N ALA A 190 -7.64 -14.74 -16.66
CA ALA A 190 -7.86 -15.99 -15.93
C ALA A 190 -6.54 -16.72 -15.63
N THR A 191 -5.57 -16.71 -16.55
CA THR A 191 -4.24 -17.27 -16.30
C THR A 191 -3.40 -16.42 -15.35
N GLN A 192 -3.57 -15.08 -15.33
CA GLN A 192 -2.98 -14.22 -14.31
C GLN A 192 -3.58 -14.48 -12.92
N GLU A 193 -4.91 -14.45 -12.77
CA GLU A 193 -5.59 -14.74 -11.50
C GLU A 193 -5.24 -16.15 -10.96
N GLN A 194 -5.09 -17.13 -11.85
CA GLN A 194 -4.67 -18.48 -11.46
C GLN A 194 -3.18 -18.56 -11.09
N ALA A 195 -2.30 -17.76 -11.73
CA ALA A 195 -0.89 -17.66 -11.36
C ALA A 195 -0.70 -16.92 -10.03
N GLU A 196 -1.44 -15.83 -9.78
CA GLU A 196 -1.42 -15.08 -8.53
C GLU A 196 -1.88 -15.96 -7.36
N ARG A 197 -3.00 -16.68 -7.49
CA ARG A 197 -3.47 -17.63 -6.46
C ARG A 197 -2.46 -18.75 -6.17
N LEU A 198 -1.69 -19.19 -7.17
CA LEU A 198 -0.61 -20.18 -6.98
C LEU A 198 0.60 -19.55 -6.27
N GLN A 199 0.93 -18.28 -6.53
CA GLN A 199 1.96 -17.56 -5.80
C GLN A 199 1.56 -17.28 -4.34
N GLU A 200 0.34 -16.79 -4.08
CA GLU A 200 -0.18 -16.57 -2.73
C GLU A 200 -0.17 -17.86 -1.89
N ALA A 201 -0.57 -18.98 -2.48
CA ALA A 201 -0.53 -20.29 -1.83
C ALA A 201 0.92 -20.72 -1.49
N ALA A 202 1.85 -20.57 -2.43
CA ALA A 202 3.26 -20.91 -2.24
C ALA A 202 3.96 -19.99 -1.22
N ASP A 203 3.62 -18.70 -1.17
CA ASP A 203 4.20 -17.75 -0.22
C ASP A 203 3.62 -17.93 1.19
N GLU A 204 2.33 -18.21 1.37
CA GLU A 204 1.79 -18.59 2.68
C GLU A 204 2.31 -19.95 3.16
N GLU A 205 2.56 -20.92 2.27
CA GLU A 205 3.25 -22.17 2.63
C GLU A 205 4.70 -21.91 3.06
N ARG A 206 5.46 -21.10 2.30
CA ARG A 206 6.80 -20.62 2.68
C ARG A 206 6.80 -19.84 3.99
N ARG A 207 5.74 -19.07 4.28
CA ARG A 207 5.57 -18.33 5.54
C ARG A 207 5.30 -19.29 6.71
N ARG A 208 4.46 -20.31 6.51
CA ARG A 208 4.24 -21.39 7.49
C ARG A 208 5.51 -22.18 7.77
N ALA A 209 6.25 -22.57 6.73
CA ALA A 209 7.52 -23.27 6.86
C ALA A 209 8.56 -22.45 7.65
N THR A 210 8.70 -21.14 7.36
CA THR A 210 9.64 -20.28 8.11
C THR A 210 9.18 -19.97 9.54
N VAL A 211 7.87 -19.94 9.83
CA VAL A 211 7.36 -19.87 11.21
C VAL A 211 7.64 -21.17 11.97
N ALA A 212 7.37 -22.33 11.38
CA ALA A 212 7.65 -23.63 11.98
C ALA A 212 9.16 -23.83 12.25
N GLN A 213 10.02 -23.43 11.30
CA GLN A 213 11.47 -23.51 11.45
C GLN A 213 12.00 -22.54 12.52
N LYS A 214 11.40 -21.36 12.68
CA LYS A 214 11.70 -20.45 13.80
C LYS A 214 11.28 -21.06 15.14
N ALA A 215 10.08 -21.65 15.23
CA ALA A 215 9.62 -22.32 16.45
C ALA A 215 10.54 -23.49 16.85
N ALA A 216 10.91 -24.35 15.88
CA ALA A 216 11.86 -25.46 16.09
C ALA A 216 13.24 -24.95 16.58
N ASN A 217 13.75 -23.86 16.01
CA ASN A 217 15.02 -23.26 16.43
C ASN A 217 14.95 -22.62 17.83
N VAL A 218 13.80 -22.03 18.22
CA VAL A 218 13.60 -21.51 19.59
C VAL A 218 13.54 -22.65 20.60
N SER A 219 12.74 -23.69 20.35
CA SER A 219 12.67 -24.85 21.25
C SER A 219 14.02 -25.58 21.37
N LYS A 220 14.77 -25.68 20.27
CA LYS A 220 16.13 -26.23 20.29
C LYS A 220 17.08 -25.39 21.15
N LYS A 221 17.07 -24.05 21.02
CA LYS A 221 17.89 -23.16 21.87
C LYS A 221 17.56 -23.29 23.35
N VAL A 222 16.27 -23.32 23.70
CA VAL A 222 15.83 -23.50 25.10
C VAL A 222 16.32 -24.85 25.65
N ALA A 223 16.24 -25.93 24.87
CA ALA A 223 16.78 -27.23 25.27
C ALA A 223 18.33 -27.21 25.41
N GLU A 224 19.05 -26.54 24.50
CA GLU A 224 20.51 -26.39 24.60
C GLU A 224 20.94 -25.54 25.82
N GLU A 225 20.18 -24.52 26.19
CA GLU A 225 20.42 -23.71 27.40
C GLU A 225 20.08 -24.47 28.69
N GLN A 226 19.01 -25.28 28.69
CA GLN A 226 18.70 -26.21 29.77
C GLN A 226 19.79 -27.28 29.95
N VAL A 227 20.33 -27.84 28.86
CA VAL A 227 21.45 -28.80 28.91
C VAL A 227 22.73 -28.11 29.40
N LYS A 228 23.04 -26.89 28.94
CA LYS A 228 24.21 -26.12 29.43
C LYS A 228 24.11 -25.80 30.93
N THR A 229 22.95 -25.34 31.40
CA THR A 229 22.74 -25.03 32.82
C THR A 229 22.74 -26.27 33.70
N ALA A 230 22.14 -27.39 33.24
CA ALA A 230 22.24 -28.67 33.93
C ALA A 230 23.68 -29.20 34.00
N ASN A 231 24.45 -29.08 32.92
CA ASN A 231 25.87 -29.48 32.90
C ASN A 231 26.73 -28.59 33.80
N ALA A 232 26.52 -27.26 33.79
CA ALA A 232 27.23 -26.34 34.68
C ALA A 232 26.92 -26.61 36.16
N ALA A 233 25.64 -26.85 36.50
CA ALA A 233 25.24 -27.23 37.85
C ALA A 233 25.82 -28.59 38.29
N LYS A 234 25.92 -29.56 37.36
CA LYS A 234 26.59 -30.83 37.58
C LYS A 234 28.09 -30.66 37.82
N GLU A 235 28.78 -29.90 36.96
CA GLU A 235 30.22 -29.67 37.06
C GLU A 235 30.59 -28.89 38.33
N GLU A 236 29.76 -27.92 38.75
CA GLU A 236 29.92 -27.23 40.03
C GLU A 236 29.67 -28.17 41.23
N ALA A 237 28.69 -29.08 41.13
CA ALA A 237 28.44 -30.09 42.16
C ALA A 237 29.58 -31.13 42.24
N GLU A 238 30.13 -31.56 41.11
CA GLU A 238 31.30 -32.44 41.05
C GLU A 238 32.56 -31.72 41.58
N ARG A 239 32.72 -30.41 41.35
CA ARG A 239 33.79 -29.61 41.95
C ARG A 239 33.64 -29.52 43.47
N LYS A 240 32.46 -29.20 43.99
CA LYS A 240 32.17 -29.17 45.45
C LYS A 240 32.36 -30.53 46.12
N LEU A 241 32.01 -31.62 45.43
CA LEU A 241 32.26 -32.99 45.89
C LEU A 241 33.77 -33.31 45.95
N LYS A 242 34.54 -32.85 44.95
CA LYS A 242 36.00 -32.99 44.87
C LYS A 242 36.75 -32.10 45.87
N GLU A 243 36.17 -30.95 46.22
CA GLU A 243 36.56 -30.08 47.34
C GLU A 243 36.20 -30.69 48.72
N GLY A 244 35.58 -31.88 48.76
CA GLY A 244 35.27 -32.61 49.99
C GLY A 244 33.96 -32.21 50.67
N ILE A 245 33.25 -31.20 50.16
CA ILE A 245 31.97 -30.71 50.65
C ILE A 245 30.87 -31.70 50.22
N ARG A 246 30.80 -32.83 50.92
CA ARG A 246 29.67 -33.78 50.79
C ARG A 246 28.38 -33.02 51.15
N PRO A 247 27.29 -33.15 50.38
CA PRO A 247 26.01 -32.56 50.77
C PRO A 247 25.61 -33.12 52.14
N VAL A 248 25.61 -32.25 53.16
CA VAL A 248 25.35 -32.67 54.55
C VAL A 248 23.95 -33.26 54.61
N ALA A 249 23.86 -34.56 54.88
CA ALA A 249 22.59 -35.26 54.97
C ALA A 249 21.74 -34.67 56.10
N THR A 250 20.47 -34.38 55.80
CA THR A 250 19.45 -34.27 56.84
C THR A 250 19.29 -35.66 57.47
N PRO A 251 19.45 -35.83 58.79
CA PRO A 251 19.31 -37.12 59.44
C PRO A 251 17.89 -37.66 59.23
N SER A 252 17.79 -38.97 59.04
CA SER A 252 16.52 -39.69 58.95
C SER A 252 15.73 -39.62 60.26
N PRO A 253 14.39 -39.81 60.24
CA PRO A 253 13.58 -39.89 61.46
C PRO A 253 14.05 -40.97 62.44
N GLU A 254 14.66 -42.05 61.94
CA GLU A 254 15.25 -43.12 62.75
C GLU A 254 16.53 -42.67 63.46
N GLU A 255 17.43 -41.97 62.76
CA GLU A 255 18.63 -41.35 63.36
C GLU A 255 18.25 -40.29 64.39
N VAL A 256 17.25 -39.44 64.11
CA VAL A 256 16.73 -38.47 65.07
C VAL A 256 16.17 -39.15 66.32
N SER A 257 15.43 -40.25 66.15
CA SER A 257 14.90 -41.05 67.26
C SER A 257 16.03 -41.75 68.05
N ALA A 258 17.07 -42.23 67.38
CA ALA A 258 18.24 -42.83 68.02
C ALA A 258 19.07 -41.78 68.80
N ALA A 259 19.24 -40.58 68.25
CA ALA A 259 19.92 -39.47 68.91
C ALA A 259 19.12 -38.97 70.14
N LYS A 260 17.79 -38.77 70.02
CA LYS A 260 16.92 -38.45 71.18
C LYS A 260 17.07 -39.50 72.30
N ARG A 261 17.11 -40.80 71.97
CA ARG A 261 17.36 -41.87 72.95
C ARG A 261 18.77 -41.79 73.56
N LYS A 262 19.81 -41.59 72.74
CA LYS A 262 21.23 -41.47 73.17
C LYS A 262 21.44 -40.35 74.20
N VAL A 263 20.79 -39.20 74.02
CA VAL A 263 20.93 -38.03 74.92
C VAL A 263 19.92 -38.03 76.08
N GLN A 264 19.04 -39.04 76.17
CA GLN A 264 17.92 -39.05 77.13
C GLN A 264 17.05 -37.77 77.03
N TYR A 265 16.67 -37.42 75.79
CA TYR A 265 15.77 -36.30 75.51
C TYR A 265 14.40 -36.52 76.16
N ARG A 266 13.79 -35.45 76.70
CA ARG A 266 12.41 -35.49 77.21
C ARG A 266 11.69 -34.19 76.89
N GLU A 267 10.40 -34.27 76.60
CA GLU A 267 9.67 -33.13 76.02
C GLU A 267 9.14 -32.15 77.09
N ASP A 268 9.22 -32.52 78.37
CA ASP A 268 8.99 -31.67 79.56
C ASP A 268 10.15 -30.70 79.85
N LEU A 269 11.35 -30.97 79.32
CA LEU A 269 12.58 -30.22 79.60
C LEU A 269 13.02 -29.38 78.40
N PHE A 270 13.91 -28.42 78.67
CA PHE A 270 14.60 -27.63 77.63
C PHE A 270 16.08 -28.04 77.57
N HIS A 271 16.56 -28.42 76.39
CA HIS A 271 17.87 -29.07 76.21
C HIS A 271 18.89 -28.12 75.59
N PHE A 272 19.82 -27.60 76.40
CA PHE A 272 20.93 -26.75 75.98
C PHE A 272 22.21 -27.56 75.75
N ALA A 273 22.76 -27.55 74.54
CA ALA A 273 24.09 -28.10 74.27
C ALA A 273 25.18 -27.02 74.31
N VAL A 274 26.30 -27.28 74.97
CA VAL A 274 27.49 -26.40 74.92
C VAL A 274 28.55 -27.07 74.05
N ALA A 275 28.80 -26.50 72.87
CA ALA A 275 29.74 -26.99 71.87
C ALA A 275 30.94 -26.03 71.69
N GLY A 276 31.97 -26.47 70.97
CA GLY A 276 33.21 -25.72 70.75
C GLY A 276 34.46 -26.57 71.02
N VAL A 277 35.65 -25.98 70.81
CA VAL A 277 36.94 -26.69 70.90
C VAL A 277 37.27 -27.26 72.29
N ALA A 278 38.18 -28.23 72.33
CA ALA A 278 38.75 -28.71 73.60
C ALA A 278 39.50 -27.57 74.34
N GLY A 279 39.52 -27.60 75.67
CA GLY A 279 40.15 -26.55 76.49
C GLY A 279 39.37 -25.23 76.62
N ALA A 280 38.33 -24.99 75.81
CA ALA A 280 37.54 -23.74 75.84
C ALA A 280 36.66 -23.52 77.09
N GLY A 281 36.67 -24.44 78.06
CA GLY A 281 35.98 -24.26 79.34
C GLY A 281 34.47 -24.55 79.32
N LYS A 282 33.99 -25.44 78.45
CA LYS A 282 32.57 -25.80 78.29
C LYS A 282 31.94 -26.32 79.60
N SER A 283 32.51 -27.38 80.17
CA SER A 283 32.16 -27.94 81.47
C SER A 283 32.26 -26.89 82.61
N SER A 284 33.24 -25.98 82.51
CA SER A 284 33.40 -24.83 83.43
C SER A 284 32.25 -23.82 83.35
N LEU A 285 31.73 -23.53 82.15
CA LEU A 285 30.58 -22.63 81.97
C LEU A 285 29.27 -23.30 82.42
N ILE A 286 29.10 -24.60 82.17
CA ILE A 286 27.94 -25.36 82.66
C ILE A 286 27.90 -25.37 84.20
N ASN A 287 29.05 -25.58 84.84
CA ASN A 287 29.19 -25.42 86.29
C ASN A 287 28.77 -24.02 86.75
N ALA A 288 29.19 -22.97 86.03
CA ALA A 288 28.84 -21.60 86.34
C ALA A 288 27.32 -21.34 86.28
N PHE A 289 26.65 -21.77 85.21
CA PHE A 289 25.18 -21.70 85.08
C PHE A 289 24.48 -22.45 86.21
N CYS A 290 24.98 -23.62 86.62
CA CYS A 290 24.44 -24.41 87.72
C CYS A 290 24.78 -23.85 89.12
N GLY A 291 25.50 -22.72 89.24
CA GLY A 291 25.97 -22.22 90.53
C GLY A 291 26.93 -23.18 91.25
N LEU A 292 27.72 -23.96 90.51
CA LEU A 292 28.70 -24.89 91.05
C LEU A 292 30.12 -24.38 90.78
N ARG A 293 31.04 -24.66 91.71
CA ARG A 293 32.49 -24.52 91.48
C ARG A 293 33.02 -25.83 90.92
N ASN A 294 34.05 -25.75 90.07
CA ASN A 294 34.73 -26.88 89.40
C ASN A 294 35.38 -27.95 90.33
N LYS A 295 35.18 -27.85 91.65
CA LYS A 295 35.64 -28.82 92.66
C LYS A 295 34.51 -29.33 93.57
N ASP A 296 33.27 -28.91 93.33
CA ASP A 296 32.10 -29.38 94.09
C ASP A 296 31.71 -30.79 93.58
N LEU A 297 31.29 -31.72 94.45
CA LEU A 297 31.02 -33.14 94.07
C LEU A 297 29.95 -33.33 92.96
N ARG A 298 29.12 -32.32 92.69
CA ARG A 298 28.08 -32.33 91.65
C ARG A 298 28.51 -31.62 90.35
N SER A 299 29.75 -31.11 90.29
CA SER A 299 30.25 -30.35 89.14
C SER A 299 30.69 -31.27 88.00
N ALA A 300 30.54 -30.78 86.76
CA ALA A 300 31.14 -31.37 85.58
C ALA A 300 32.67 -31.35 85.72
N ALA A 301 33.31 -32.50 85.48
CA ALA A 301 34.75 -32.66 85.63
C ALA A 301 35.52 -31.73 84.67
N THR A 302 36.46 -30.95 85.21
CA THR A 302 37.28 -30.02 84.41
C THR A 302 38.76 -30.42 84.44
N GLY A 303 39.36 -30.56 83.25
CA GLY A 303 40.79 -30.81 83.08
C GLY A 303 41.44 -29.92 82.01
N VAL A 304 42.77 -29.96 81.94
CA VAL A 304 43.56 -29.34 80.87
C VAL A 304 43.63 -30.27 79.65
N THR A 305 43.71 -31.58 79.89
CA THR A 305 43.48 -32.64 78.91
C THR A 305 41.98 -32.91 78.72
N GLU A 306 41.61 -33.50 77.58
CA GLU A 306 40.22 -33.84 77.27
C GLU A 306 39.62 -34.79 78.33
N THR A 307 38.70 -34.24 79.12
CA THR A 307 38.03 -34.97 80.23
C THR A 307 36.72 -35.63 79.78
N THR A 308 36.15 -35.17 78.66
CA THR A 308 34.78 -35.48 78.22
C THR A 308 34.79 -36.28 76.90
N LEU A 309 35.25 -37.54 76.94
CA LEU A 309 35.23 -38.45 75.78
C LEU A 309 33.81 -38.87 75.32
N ALA A 310 32.83 -38.70 76.20
CA ALA A 310 31.41 -38.92 75.93
C ALA A 310 30.58 -37.77 76.51
N MET A 311 29.50 -37.41 75.83
CA MET A 311 28.62 -36.29 76.20
C MET A 311 28.07 -36.42 77.62
N ALA A 312 28.26 -35.40 78.45
CA ALA A 312 27.76 -35.38 79.83
C ALA A 312 26.43 -34.63 79.94
N ARG A 313 25.40 -35.28 80.49
CA ARG A 313 24.06 -34.73 80.72
C ARG A 313 23.93 -34.22 82.15
N ILE A 314 23.72 -32.92 82.32
CA ILE A 314 23.72 -32.21 83.61
C ILE A 314 22.38 -31.49 83.78
N PRO A 315 21.41 -32.06 84.52
CA PRO A 315 20.18 -31.37 84.90
C PRO A 315 20.48 -30.13 85.74
N HIS A 316 19.64 -29.10 85.64
CA HIS A 316 19.75 -27.95 86.52
C HIS A 316 19.57 -28.37 88.01
N PRO A 317 20.31 -27.79 88.98
CA PRO A 317 20.19 -28.17 90.39
C PRO A 317 18.88 -27.74 91.07
N ASP A 318 18.20 -26.75 90.49
CA ASP A 318 16.92 -26.22 90.94
C ASP A 318 15.81 -26.68 89.98
N ALA A 319 14.75 -27.27 90.55
CA ALA A 319 13.62 -27.86 89.85
C ALA A 319 12.63 -26.84 89.29
N GLU A 320 12.64 -25.58 89.75
CA GLU A 320 11.86 -24.49 89.15
C GLU A 320 12.36 -24.13 87.74
N TYR A 321 13.57 -24.58 87.39
CA TYR A 321 14.17 -24.47 86.06
C TYR A 321 14.26 -25.85 85.39
N PRO A 322 13.18 -26.34 84.74
CA PRO A 322 13.17 -27.59 83.96
C PRO A 322 14.00 -27.47 82.66
N LEU A 323 15.32 -27.37 82.82
CA LEU A 323 16.33 -27.29 81.78
C LEU A 323 17.51 -28.24 82.06
N VAL A 324 18.20 -28.65 81.00
CA VAL A 324 19.30 -29.61 81.06
C VAL A 324 20.44 -29.14 80.17
N TRP A 325 21.63 -29.06 80.74
CA TRP A 325 22.87 -28.74 80.05
C TRP A 325 23.55 -30.02 79.54
N TYR A 326 24.16 -29.94 78.37
CA TYR A 326 24.95 -31.02 77.77
C TYR A 326 26.35 -30.52 77.44
N ASP A 327 27.38 -31.10 78.09
CA ASP A 327 28.78 -30.86 77.74
C ASP A 327 29.11 -31.75 76.53
N ILE A 328 29.28 -31.12 75.36
CA ILE A 328 29.57 -31.84 74.11
C ILE A 328 31.09 -32.08 74.03
N PRO A 329 31.56 -33.30 73.64
CA PRO A 329 32.98 -33.56 73.41
C PRO A 329 33.61 -32.55 72.44
N GLY A 330 34.90 -32.26 72.61
CA GLY A 330 35.57 -31.16 71.89
C GLY A 330 35.58 -31.33 70.37
N ALA A 331 35.39 -30.23 69.64
CA ALA A 331 35.87 -30.16 68.27
C ALA A 331 37.42 -30.24 68.25
N GLY A 332 37.97 -30.98 67.29
CA GLY A 332 39.42 -31.11 67.06
C GLY A 332 40.12 -32.32 67.72
N THR A 333 39.48 -33.05 68.63
CA THR A 333 40.07 -34.25 69.29
C THR A 333 39.70 -35.57 68.61
N LEU A 334 38.54 -35.62 67.97
CA LEU A 334 38.05 -36.78 67.23
C LEU A 334 38.54 -36.75 65.79
N LYS A 335 38.79 -37.92 65.17
CA LYS A 335 39.11 -38.08 63.73
C LYS A 335 37.87 -37.89 62.83
N ILE A 336 37.03 -36.91 63.16
CA ILE A 336 35.77 -36.57 62.48
C ILE A 336 35.97 -35.17 61.90
N SER A 337 35.70 -34.98 60.61
CA SER A 337 35.82 -33.67 59.99
C SER A 337 34.76 -32.69 60.51
N ASP A 338 35.08 -31.40 60.50
CA ASP A 338 34.27 -30.30 61.02
C ASP A 338 32.80 -30.36 60.54
N TRP A 339 32.60 -30.65 59.25
CA TRP A 339 31.28 -30.75 58.63
C TRP A 339 30.48 -32.01 59.04
N GLN A 340 31.13 -33.03 59.62
CA GLN A 340 30.49 -34.22 60.17
C GLN A 340 30.24 -34.11 61.68
N TYR A 341 31.03 -33.33 62.41
CA TYR A 341 30.95 -33.20 63.89
C TYR A 341 29.52 -32.91 64.38
N PHE A 342 28.82 -31.96 63.74
CA PHE A 342 27.45 -31.59 64.10
C PHE A 342 26.47 -32.78 64.05
N ASN A 343 26.49 -33.56 62.97
CA ASN A 343 25.63 -34.74 62.84
C ASN A 343 26.10 -35.91 63.73
N ALA A 344 27.41 -36.12 63.87
CA ALA A 344 27.99 -37.23 64.64
C ALA A 344 27.75 -37.09 66.17
N GLN A 345 27.75 -35.87 66.69
CA GLN A 345 27.35 -35.58 68.07
C GLN A 345 25.82 -35.48 68.24
N GLY A 346 25.05 -35.53 67.15
CA GLY A 346 23.59 -35.44 67.18
C GLY A 346 23.07 -34.05 67.54
N LEU A 347 23.80 -32.98 67.21
CA LEU A 347 23.48 -31.62 67.68
C LEU A 347 22.09 -31.13 67.22
N TYR A 348 21.53 -31.73 66.17
CA TYR A 348 20.18 -31.45 65.68
C TYR A 348 19.02 -31.82 66.65
N VAL A 349 19.27 -32.47 67.79
CA VAL A 349 18.21 -32.81 68.77
C VAL A 349 18.07 -31.82 69.93
N PHE A 350 18.93 -30.81 70.03
CA PHE A 350 18.90 -29.83 71.13
C PHE A 350 17.99 -28.65 70.80
N ASP A 351 17.29 -28.12 71.81
CA ASP A 351 16.37 -26.99 71.63
C ASP A 351 17.14 -25.67 71.39
N CYS A 352 18.39 -25.59 71.87
CA CYS A 352 19.34 -24.48 71.69
C CYS A 352 20.81 -24.94 71.84
N ILE A 353 21.75 -24.27 71.15
CA ILE A 353 23.19 -24.56 71.20
C ILE A 353 23.98 -23.29 71.60
N ILE A 354 24.82 -23.41 72.62
CA ILE A 354 25.83 -22.40 72.98
C ILE A 354 27.16 -22.80 72.33
N ILE A 355 27.77 -21.89 71.58
CA ILE A 355 29.06 -22.09 70.92
C ILE A 355 30.12 -21.33 71.71
N LEU A 356 30.96 -22.07 72.42
CA LEU A 356 31.94 -21.54 73.36
C LEU A 356 33.36 -21.64 72.82
N PHE A 357 33.98 -20.48 72.59
CA PHE A 357 35.38 -20.36 72.18
C PHE A 357 36.19 -19.57 73.22
N ASP A 358 37.51 -19.69 73.18
CA ASP A 358 38.40 -19.13 74.21
C ASP A 358 39.62 -18.36 73.69
N ASN A 359 40.11 -18.65 72.49
CA ASN A 359 41.23 -17.90 71.88
C ASN A 359 40.86 -17.40 70.48
N ARG A 360 40.61 -18.31 69.54
CA ARG A 360 40.22 -18.01 68.16
C ARG A 360 38.84 -18.59 67.86
N PHE A 361 38.09 -17.93 66.99
CA PHE A 361 36.90 -18.51 66.36
C PHE A 361 37.37 -19.47 65.27
N THR A 362 36.79 -20.66 65.14
CA THR A 362 37.32 -21.73 64.27
C THR A 362 36.37 -22.11 63.14
N MET A 363 36.92 -22.78 62.12
CA MET A 363 36.12 -23.37 61.04
C MET A 363 35.07 -24.36 61.56
N THR A 364 35.31 -25.02 62.70
CA THR A 364 34.31 -25.91 63.31
C THR A 364 33.18 -25.13 63.97
N ASP A 365 33.46 -23.99 64.62
CA ASP A 365 32.44 -23.12 65.20
C ASP A 365 31.54 -22.53 64.10
N ILE A 366 32.15 -22.11 62.99
CA ILE A 366 31.45 -21.68 61.76
C ILE A 366 30.59 -22.84 61.21
N ALA A 367 31.15 -24.04 61.05
CA ALA A 367 30.41 -25.20 60.55
C ALA A 367 29.23 -25.61 61.46
N ILE A 368 29.35 -25.43 62.78
CA ILE A 368 28.25 -25.62 63.73
C ILE A 368 27.18 -24.55 63.47
N LEU A 369 27.52 -23.26 63.43
CA LEU A 369 26.56 -22.17 63.12
C LEU A 369 25.81 -22.39 61.80
N THR A 370 26.52 -22.75 60.72
CA THR A 370 25.90 -23.00 59.40
C THR A 370 24.86 -24.13 59.48
N ASN A 371 25.15 -25.19 60.23
CA ASN A 371 24.19 -26.29 60.43
C ASN A 371 23.04 -25.88 61.37
N CYS A 372 23.29 -25.18 62.47
CA CYS A 372 22.24 -24.64 63.35
C CYS A 372 21.24 -23.80 62.58
N ARG A 373 21.72 -22.87 61.72
CA ARG A 373 20.89 -22.04 60.82
C ARG A 373 20.02 -22.90 59.89
N ARG A 374 20.57 -24.00 59.34
CA ARG A 374 19.83 -24.93 58.46
C ARG A 374 18.76 -25.72 59.22
N PHE A 375 19.05 -26.16 60.44
CA PHE A 375 18.11 -26.88 61.31
C PHE A 375 17.18 -25.97 62.13
N ARG A 376 17.32 -24.64 62.01
CA ARG A 376 16.56 -23.59 62.73
C ARG A 376 16.72 -23.65 64.27
N ILE A 377 17.89 -24.09 64.73
CA ILE A 377 18.24 -24.16 66.17
C ILE A 377 18.90 -22.82 66.57
N PRO A 378 18.47 -22.15 67.66
CA PRO A 378 19.11 -20.93 68.14
C PRO A 378 20.54 -21.16 68.58
N THR A 379 21.38 -20.17 68.29
CA THR A 379 22.79 -20.17 68.65
C THR A 379 23.17 -18.93 69.45
N TYR A 380 23.87 -19.15 70.56
CA TYR A 380 24.51 -18.09 71.35
C TYR A 380 26.02 -18.22 71.21
N ILE A 381 26.68 -17.19 70.69
CA ILE A 381 28.13 -17.16 70.52
C ILE A 381 28.74 -16.57 71.80
N VAL A 382 29.54 -17.38 72.52
CA VAL A 382 30.06 -17.01 73.84
C VAL A 382 31.59 -17.06 73.84
N ARG A 383 32.22 -15.96 74.24
CA ARG A 383 33.67 -15.89 74.46
C ARG A 383 33.97 -16.08 75.94
N SER A 384 34.62 -17.20 76.26
CA SER A 384 35.08 -17.54 77.60
C SER A 384 36.38 -16.82 78.00
N LYS A 385 36.80 -17.02 79.26
CA LYS A 385 38.11 -16.61 79.83
C LYS A 385 38.39 -15.10 79.74
N ALA A 386 37.35 -14.27 79.73
CA ALA A 386 37.49 -12.81 79.60
C ALA A 386 38.42 -12.20 80.67
N ASP A 387 38.42 -12.73 81.89
CA ASP A 387 39.30 -12.28 82.97
C ASP A 387 40.78 -12.58 82.71
N GLN A 388 41.12 -13.66 82.00
CA GLN A 388 42.49 -13.97 81.62
C GLN A 388 42.95 -13.04 80.49
N HIS A 389 42.16 -12.89 79.42
CA HIS A 389 42.54 -12.04 78.28
C HIS A 389 42.68 -10.58 78.65
N ILE A 390 41.82 -10.06 79.54
CA ILE A 390 41.94 -8.69 80.03
C ILE A 390 43.16 -8.52 80.94
N SER A 391 43.58 -9.56 81.69
CA SER A 391 44.88 -9.53 82.38
C SER A 391 46.01 -9.44 81.37
N ASN A 392 46.11 -10.39 80.44
CA ASN A 392 47.18 -10.43 79.45
C ASN A 392 47.34 -9.08 78.71
N ILE A 393 46.23 -8.49 78.22
CA ILE A 393 46.28 -7.19 77.53
C ILE A 393 46.69 -6.05 78.49
N MET A 394 46.25 -6.07 79.76
CA MET A 394 46.68 -5.09 80.77
C MET A 394 48.17 -5.24 81.12
N ASP A 395 48.67 -6.48 81.14
CA ASP A 395 50.06 -6.82 81.41
C ASP A 395 50.93 -6.39 80.21
N ASP A 396 50.53 -6.68 78.96
CA ASP A 396 51.17 -6.19 77.73
C ASP A 396 51.24 -4.65 77.72
N MET A 397 50.10 -3.97 77.95
CA MET A 397 49.99 -2.51 78.00
C MET A 397 50.82 -1.85 79.12
N ALA A 398 51.18 -2.58 80.17
CA ALA A 398 52.03 -2.09 81.26
C ALA A 398 53.53 -2.28 80.96
N ASN A 399 53.89 -3.25 80.11
CA ASN A 399 55.26 -3.42 79.63
C ASN A 399 55.60 -2.43 78.49
N ASP A 400 54.61 -2.04 77.69
CA ASP A 400 54.76 -1.05 76.60
C ASP A 400 54.86 0.42 77.09
N SER A 401 54.74 0.68 78.39
CA SER A 401 54.87 2.04 78.96
C SER A 401 56.23 2.26 79.63
N ASP A 402 57.09 3.08 79.02
CA ASP A 402 58.41 3.51 79.53
C ASP A 402 58.38 4.34 80.84
N ASP A 403 57.23 4.42 81.53
CA ASP A 403 57.02 5.20 82.77
C ASP A 403 57.62 4.49 84.00
N ASP A 404 58.93 4.59 84.24
CA ASP A 404 59.63 4.10 85.46
C ASP A 404 59.32 4.94 86.74
N ASP A 405 58.13 5.56 86.79
CA ASP A 405 57.57 6.23 87.97
C ASP A 405 56.88 5.20 88.87
N GLY A 406 57.60 4.72 89.89
CA GLY A 406 57.21 3.62 90.79
C GLY A 406 56.02 3.86 91.75
N ASP A 407 55.03 4.67 91.39
CA ASP A 407 53.76 4.82 92.13
C ASP A 407 52.66 3.94 91.52
N GLU A 408 52.46 2.75 92.11
CA GLU A 408 51.43 1.78 91.75
C GLU A 408 49.98 2.18 92.15
N SER A 409 49.66 3.47 92.14
CA SER A 409 48.33 4.01 92.47
C SER A 409 47.18 3.20 91.86
N GLU A 410 46.18 2.82 92.67
CA GLU A 410 45.05 1.99 92.22
C GLU A 410 44.31 2.59 91.02
N ASP A 411 44.25 3.93 90.90
CA ASP A 411 43.62 4.58 89.75
C ASP A 411 44.43 4.42 88.45
N LYS A 412 45.76 4.24 88.47
CA LYS A 412 46.56 3.87 87.27
C LYS A 412 46.18 2.45 86.83
N LYS A 413 46.19 1.50 87.76
CA LYS A 413 45.80 0.08 87.52
C LYS A 413 44.35 -0.06 87.06
N LYS A 414 43.43 0.73 87.61
CA LYS A 414 41.99 0.74 87.26
C LYS A 414 41.74 1.36 85.88
N LYS A 415 42.49 2.39 85.46
CA LYS A 415 42.46 2.93 84.09
C LYS A 415 43.00 1.91 83.08
N LEU A 416 44.14 1.28 83.36
CA LEU A 416 44.71 0.22 82.51
C LEU A 416 43.73 -0.94 82.35
N TYR A 417 43.14 -1.44 83.44
CA TYR A 417 42.11 -2.49 83.39
C TYR A 417 40.87 -2.07 82.56
N GLN A 418 40.45 -0.80 82.62
CA GLN A 418 39.34 -0.29 81.80
C GLN A 418 39.70 -0.23 80.32
N ALA A 419 40.91 0.22 79.98
CA ALA A 419 41.39 0.27 78.60
C ALA A 419 41.55 -1.14 78.00
N ALA A 420 42.25 -2.04 78.69
CA ALA A 420 42.41 -3.44 78.30
C ALA A 420 41.06 -4.16 78.14
N ARG A 421 40.10 -3.89 79.03
CA ARG A 421 38.71 -4.39 78.91
C ARG A 421 38.02 -3.86 77.64
N GLN A 422 38.10 -2.57 77.35
CA GLN A 422 37.47 -1.99 76.15
C GLN A 422 38.10 -2.54 74.88
N GLN A 423 39.44 -2.60 74.82
CA GLN A 423 40.20 -3.19 73.72
C GLN A 423 39.82 -4.65 73.48
N PHE A 424 39.78 -5.49 74.53
CA PHE A 424 39.37 -6.89 74.42
C PHE A 424 37.94 -7.06 73.88
N ILE A 425 36.99 -6.24 74.36
CA ILE A 425 35.59 -6.29 73.91
C ILE A 425 35.48 -5.89 72.43
N GLN A 426 36.15 -4.81 72.02
CA GLN A 426 36.14 -4.32 70.64
C GLN A 426 36.81 -5.31 69.69
N GLN A 427 38.01 -5.80 70.02
CA GLN A 427 38.73 -6.79 69.22
C GLN A 427 37.95 -8.10 69.09
N THR A 428 37.35 -8.61 70.17
CA THR A 428 36.55 -9.84 70.15
C THR A 428 35.31 -9.69 69.25
N ARG A 429 34.53 -8.61 69.45
CA ARG A 429 33.30 -8.39 68.68
C ARG A 429 33.58 -8.13 67.19
N LYS A 430 34.63 -7.36 66.87
CA LYS A 430 35.08 -7.20 65.49
C LYS A 430 35.52 -8.54 64.88
N SER A 431 36.43 -9.26 65.54
CA SER A 431 36.98 -10.50 65.00
C SER A 431 35.91 -11.55 64.70
N VAL A 432 34.89 -11.71 65.55
CA VAL A 432 33.78 -12.61 65.23
C VAL A 432 32.91 -12.07 64.09
N LYS A 433 32.59 -10.77 64.07
CA LYS A 433 31.83 -10.15 62.97
C LYS A 433 32.50 -10.39 61.62
N ASP A 434 33.81 -10.11 61.53
CA ASP A 434 34.62 -10.35 60.33
C ASP A 434 34.50 -11.84 59.89
N ASN A 435 34.62 -12.79 60.83
CA ASN A 435 34.47 -14.24 60.55
C ASN A 435 33.03 -14.67 60.17
N LEU A 436 31.99 -13.98 60.65
CA LEU A 436 30.60 -14.26 60.27
C LEU A 436 30.30 -13.74 58.87
N GLU A 437 30.83 -12.58 58.51
CA GLU A 437 30.70 -11.98 57.17
C GLU A 437 31.46 -12.82 56.12
N ASP A 438 32.70 -13.23 56.40
CA ASP A 438 33.47 -14.17 55.56
C ASP A 438 32.72 -15.50 55.33
N ALA A 439 31.95 -15.97 56.34
CA ALA A 439 31.16 -17.19 56.27
C ALA A 439 29.74 -16.99 55.66
N ASN A 440 29.35 -15.76 55.30
CA ASN A 440 28.00 -15.39 54.84
C ASN A 440 26.89 -15.81 55.85
N ILE A 441 27.18 -15.67 57.14
CA ILE A 441 26.27 -15.90 58.26
C ILE A 441 25.78 -14.54 58.77
N PRO A 442 24.47 -14.36 59.05
CA PRO A 442 23.97 -13.13 59.65
C PRO A 442 24.69 -12.80 60.96
N ASP A 443 24.99 -11.52 61.13
CA ASP A 443 25.63 -10.96 62.33
C ASP A 443 24.87 -11.39 63.59
N GLN A 444 25.60 -11.81 64.62
CA GLN A 444 25.08 -12.44 65.82
C GLN A 444 25.83 -11.90 67.04
N LYS A 445 25.07 -11.64 68.12
CA LYS A 445 25.63 -11.10 69.34
C LYS A 445 26.63 -12.07 69.98
N VAL A 446 27.82 -11.54 70.29
CA VAL A 446 28.85 -12.24 71.05
C VAL A 446 28.81 -11.79 72.50
N TYR A 447 28.61 -12.76 73.39
CA TYR A 447 28.58 -12.56 74.83
C TYR A 447 29.96 -12.89 75.42
N ILE A 448 30.58 -11.92 76.08
CA ILE A 448 31.93 -12.03 76.64
C ILE A 448 31.81 -12.27 78.15
N VAL A 449 32.35 -13.41 78.62
CA VAL A 449 32.12 -13.89 79.99
C VAL A 449 33.37 -14.43 80.69
N SER A 450 33.44 -14.25 82.00
CA SER A 450 34.29 -15.01 82.92
C SER A 450 33.46 -15.99 83.76
N ASN A 451 33.96 -17.21 83.93
CA ASN A 451 33.38 -18.21 84.85
C ASN A 451 33.27 -17.66 86.29
N LYS A 452 34.31 -16.96 86.78
CA LYS A 452 34.34 -16.37 88.13
C LYS A 452 33.18 -15.39 88.33
N THR A 453 32.94 -14.54 87.33
CA THR A 453 31.87 -13.54 87.31
C THR A 453 30.49 -14.20 87.17
N MET A 454 30.34 -15.16 86.25
CA MET A 454 29.10 -15.95 86.07
C MET A 454 28.63 -16.61 87.37
N ILE A 455 29.54 -17.27 88.11
CA ILE A 455 29.23 -17.86 89.43
C ILE A 455 28.72 -16.80 90.42
N GLY A 456 29.30 -15.59 90.40
CA GLY A 456 28.83 -14.47 91.23
C GLY A 456 27.44 -13.97 90.83
N VAL A 457 27.16 -13.83 89.53
CA VAL A 457 25.85 -13.42 88.99
C VAL A 457 24.78 -14.42 89.45
N VAL A 458 25.01 -15.71 89.24
CA VAL A 458 24.07 -16.78 89.58
C VAL A 458 23.85 -16.91 91.10
N LYS A 459 24.89 -16.76 91.94
CA LYS A 459 24.77 -16.98 93.39
C LYS A 459 24.28 -15.80 94.21
N SER A 460 24.77 -14.59 93.94
CA SER A 460 24.60 -13.45 94.85
C SER A 460 24.02 -12.21 94.18
N LYS A 461 23.81 -12.22 92.86
CA LYS A 461 23.32 -11.07 92.06
C LYS A 461 24.16 -9.79 92.18
N GLN A 462 25.32 -9.85 92.84
CA GLN A 462 26.26 -8.75 93.10
C GLN A 462 27.66 -9.12 92.58
N ALA A 463 27.76 -9.39 91.28
CA ALA A 463 29.02 -9.67 90.63
C ALA A 463 29.79 -8.38 90.31
N VAL A 464 31.07 -8.32 90.68
CA VAL A 464 31.97 -7.22 90.32
C VAL A 464 32.60 -7.52 88.95
N LYS A 465 32.90 -6.48 88.16
CA LYS A 465 33.54 -6.55 86.83
C LYS A 465 32.71 -7.20 85.70
N VAL A 466 31.40 -7.38 85.84
CA VAL A 466 30.46 -7.87 84.78
C VAL A 466 30.69 -7.20 83.43
N ILE A 467 30.72 -7.99 82.37
CA ILE A 467 30.72 -7.62 80.95
C ILE A 467 29.33 -7.95 80.39
N ASP A 468 29.12 -9.16 79.85
CA ASP A 468 27.85 -9.59 79.26
C ASP A 468 27.18 -10.74 80.06
N GLU A 469 27.73 -11.13 81.23
CA GLU A 469 27.27 -12.30 82.00
C GLU A 469 25.78 -12.27 82.39
N ILE A 470 25.28 -11.10 82.81
CA ILE A 470 23.87 -10.92 83.22
C ILE A 470 22.94 -11.02 82.01
N GLU A 471 23.37 -10.48 80.86
CA GLU A 471 22.57 -10.45 79.64
C GLU A 471 22.48 -11.86 79.03
N LEU A 472 23.60 -12.60 78.96
CA LEU A 472 23.60 -14.01 78.53
C LEU A 472 22.65 -14.86 79.39
N LEU A 473 22.68 -14.70 80.72
CA LEU A 473 21.82 -15.46 81.61
C LEU A 473 20.34 -15.11 81.42
N ASN A 474 20.02 -13.81 81.28
CA ASN A 474 18.65 -13.36 81.03
C ASN A 474 18.12 -13.87 79.69
N ASP A 475 18.89 -13.75 78.61
CA ASP A 475 18.46 -14.14 77.26
C ASP A 475 18.21 -15.65 77.15
N LEU A 476 19.05 -16.48 77.79
CA LEU A 476 18.86 -17.94 77.84
C LEU A 476 17.61 -18.33 78.63
N ILE A 477 17.30 -17.62 79.73
CA ILE A 477 16.07 -17.83 80.51
C ILE A 477 14.85 -17.36 79.72
N GLN A 478 14.92 -16.21 79.03
CA GLN A 478 13.83 -15.68 78.22
C GLN A 478 13.50 -16.54 76.99
N GLU A 479 14.50 -17.08 76.28
CA GLU A 479 14.25 -18.06 75.21
C GLU A 479 13.59 -19.33 75.78
N THR A 480 14.05 -19.81 76.95
CA THR A 480 13.43 -20.97 77.63
C THR A 480 11.95 -20.72 77.97
N GLN A 481 11.61 -19.53 78.49
CA GLN A 481 10.25 -19.15 78.84
C GLN A 481 9.37 -18.95 77.60
N THR A 482 9.86 -18.23 76.59
CA THR A 482 9.17 -17.96 75.32
C THR A 482 8.86 -19.26 74.57
N ARG A 483 9.82 -20.20 74.56
CA ARG A 483 9.66 -21.54 73.96
C ARG A 483 8.61 -22.39 74.65
N ARG A 484 8.50 -22.29 75.98
CA ARG A 484 7.46 -22.98 76.77
C ARG A 484 6.08 -22.43 76.45
N ALA A 485 5.88 -21.12 76.63
CA ALA A 485 4.61 -20.47 76.30
C ALA A 485 4.13 -20.76 74.88
N ARG A 486 5.05 -20.83 73.90
CA ARG A 486 4.75 -21.25 72.53
C ARG A 486 4.37 -22.74 72.41
N ARG A 487 5.12 -23.65 73.04
CA ARG A 487 4.85 -25.10 73.04
C ARG A 487 3.49 -25.40 73.67
N ASP A 488 3.19 -24.74 74.79
CA ASP A 488 1.94 -24.87 75.51
C ASP A 488 0.77 -24.35 74.65
N ALA A 489 0.91 -23.19 73.99
CA ALA A 489 -0.09 -22.66 73.06
C ALA A 489 -0.28 -23.54 71.79
N GLU A 490 0.79 -24.13 71.24
CA GLU A 490 0.68 -25.08 70.12
C GLU A 490 -0.05 -26.37 70.55
N VAL A 491 0.16 -26.85 71.79
CA VAL A 491 -0.59 -27.98 72.37
C VAL A 491 -2.06 -27.61 72.62
N ASP A 492 -2.36 -26.41 73.14
CA ASP A 492 -3.73 -25.94 73.35
C ASP A 492 -4.52 -25.80 72.05
N ILE A 493 -3.88 -25.31 70.97
CA ILE A 493 -4.49 -25.27 69.62
C ILE A 493 -4.83 -26.68 69.16
N ILE A 494 -3.88 -27.63 69.25
CA ILE A 494 -4.09 -29.02 68.84
C ILE A 494 -5.14 -29.73 69.72
N MET A 495 -5.21 -29.42 71.02
CA MET A 495 -6.26 -29.87 71.92
C MET A 495 -7.63 -29.33 71.49
N ASN A 496 -7.73 -28.03 71.20
CA ASN A 496 -8.97 -27.36 70.81
C ASN A 496 -9.48 -27.83 69.44
N GLU A 497 -8.61 -28.02 68.44
CA GLU A 497 -8.98 -28.62 67.15
C GLU A 497 -9.49 -30.06 67.32
N LYS A 498 -8.84 -30.88 68.16
CA LYS A 498 -9.31 -32.24 68.48
C LYS A 498 -10.62 -32.23 69.26
N TRP A 499 -10.83 -31.26 70.14
CA TRP A 499 -12.10 -31.05 70.85
C TRP A 499 -13.23 -30.67 69.89
N TRP A 500 -12.96 -29.81 68.91
CA TRP A 500 -13.90 -29.47 67.85
C TRP A 500 -14.23 -30.68 66.96
N LEU A 501 -13.23 -31.46 66.56
CA LEU A 501 -13.43 -32.71 65.81
C LEU A 501 -14.25 -33.72 66.61
N MET A 502 -13.99 -33.88 67.91
CA MET A 502 -14.81 -34.68 68.82
C MET A 502 -16.25 -34.17 68.88
N ILE A 503 -16.47 -32.86 69.03
CA ILE A 503 -17.81 -32.25 69.04
C ILE A 503 -18.55 -32.51 67.72
N GLU A 504 -17.89 -32.37 66.57
CA GLU A 504 -18.54 -32.59 65.26
C GLU A 504 -18.83 -34.07 64.99
N ILE A 505 -17.98 -34.98 65.47
CA ILE A 505 -18.27 -36.42 65.50
C ILE A 505 -19.47 -36.71 66.41
N PHE A 506 -19.53 -36.15 67.63
CA PHE A 506 -20.67 -36.33 68.55
C PHE A 506 -21.98 -35.75 67.99
N LYS A 507 -21.95 -34.56 67.36
CA LYS A 507 -23.10 -34.00 66.63
C LYS A 507 -23.56 -34.91 65.51
N SER A 508 -22.62 -35.43 64.70
CA SER A 508 -22.93 -36.34 63.59
C SER A 508 -23.56 -37.65 64.09
N LEU A 509 -23.02 -38.22 65.17
CA LEU A 509 -23.55 -39.41 65.81
C LEU A 509 -24.95 -39.17 66.40
N TYR A 510 -25.17 -38.01 67.04
CA TYR A 510 -26.47 -37.61 67.57
C TYR A 510 -27.52 -37.39 66.47
N CYS A 511 -27.15 -36.74 65.37
CA CYS A 511 -28.02 -36.58 64.20
C CYS A 511 -28.36 -37.93 63.55
N PHE A 512 -27.40 -38.85 63.45
CA PHE A 512 -27.62 -40.21 62.94
C PHE A 512 -28.57 -41.00 63.85
N LEU A 513 -28.34 -41.00 65.17
CA LEU A 513 -29.24 -41.62 66.15
C LEU A 513 -30.65 -41.02 66.10
N ARG A 514 -30.77 -39.69 65.97
CA ARG A 514 -32.07 -39.00 65.84
C ARG A 514 -32.80 -39.32 64.54
N ALA A 515 -32.07 -39.54 63.44
CA ALA A 515 -32.66 -40.00 62.19
C ALA A 515 -33.22 -41.41 62.32
N LEU A 516 -32.51 -42.32 63.01
CA LEU A 516 -32.99 -43.68 63.32
C LEU A 516 -34.23 -43.67 64.22
N THR A 517 -34.33 -42.79 65.23
CA THR A 517 -35.53 -42.70 66.08
C THR A 517 -36.73 -42.02 65.43
N ASN A 518 -36.52 -41.28 64.33
CA ASN A 518 -37.59 -40.58 63.60
C ASN A 518 -38.11 -41.37 62.38
N ALA A 519 -37.64 -42.60 62.16
CA ALA A 519 -38.00 -43.40 60.98
C ALA A 519 -39.43 -44.01 61.04
N ASP A 520 -39.97 -44.23 62.25
CA ASP A 520 -41.21 -45.01 62.47
C ASP A 520 -42.29 -44.24 63.25
N VAL A 521 -42.81 -43.14 62.68
CA VAL A 521 -44.22 -42.74 62.91
C VAL A 521 -44.80 -42.15 61.62
N ASP A 522 -45.47 -42.98 60.81
CA ASP A 522 -46.40 -42.54 59.77
C ASP A 522 -47.84 -42.88 60.22
N PRO A 523 -48.56 -41.96 60.89
CA PRO A 523 -49.84 -42.24 61.51
C PRO A 523 -50.96 -42.04 60.49
N PHE A 524 -51.12 -43.02 59.60
CA PHE A 524 -52.22 -43.26 58.66
C PHE A 524 -53.24 -42.12 58.43
N SER A 525 -53.28 -41.64 57.19
CA SER A 525 -54.53 -41.20 56.58
C SER A 525 -55.34 -42.42 56.08
N PRO A 526 -56.68 -42.40 56.09
CA PRO A 526 -57.61 -41.46 56.74
C PRO A 526 -58.30 -42.04 57.99
#